data_AF-A0A923L2F6-F1
#
_entry.id   AF-A0A923L2F6-F1
#
_cell.length_a   1.000
_cell.length_b   1.000
_cell.length_c   1.000
_cell.angle_alpha   90.00
_cell.angle_beta   90.00
_cell.angle_gamma   90.00
#
_symmetry.space_group_name_H-M   'P 1'
#
loop_
_entity.id
_entity.type
_entity.pdbx_description
1 polymer ?
#
loop_
_entity_poly.entity_id
_entity_poly.type
_entity_poly.pdbx_seq_one_letter_code
_entity_poly.pdbx_strand_id
1 'polypeptide(L)'
;MKKYLLSFGALIVTISLIAMIIISFVNDDQKGNATQPDEAFSKNEAIEKEEVVSEQTLETSTIEISEYASMSDWVKNTKESLKEIPEDTTKENHYPHMGSSASIYARYYLDQTSDSRITGLLEEINDVGLEITAEPDITKQEGLIDELVELLEQLS
;
A
#
# COMPACT_ATOMS: atom_id res chain seq x y z
N MET A 1 22.96 12.48 40.90
CA MET A 1 22.13 11.67 39.99
C MET A 1 20.65 11.83 40.35
N LYS A 2 19.97 12.92 39.97
CA LYS A 2 18.54 13.16 40.24
C LYS A 2 17.76 13.82 39.08
N LYS A 3 18.37 13.94 37.89
CA LYS A 3 17.74 14.63 36.74
C LYS A 3 17.10 13.68 35.71
N TYR A 4 17.32 12.38 35.80
CA TYR A 4 16.81 11.40 34.83
C TYR A 4 15.48 10.75 35.22
N LEU A 5 14.96 11.00 36.43
CA LEU A 5 13.69 10.40 36.87
C LEU A 5 12.45 11.23 36.49
N LEU A 6 12.63 12.49 36.07
CA LEU A 6 11.51 13.40 35.78
C LEU A 6 11.06 13.37 34.32
N SER A 7 11.86 12.85 33.38
CA SER A 7 11.48 12.81 31.96
C SER A 7 10.61 11.61 31.58
N PHE A 8 10.64 10.51 32.35
CA PHE A 8 9.83 9.32 32.08
C PHE A 8 8.36 9.49 32.49
N GLY A 9 8.06 10.34 33.47
CA GLY A 9 6.69 10.61 33.90
C GLY A 9 5.86 11.40 32.88
N ALA A 10 6.49 12.31 32.13
CA ALA A 10 5.81 13.14 31.14
C ALA A 10 5.39 12.36 29.88
N LEU A 11 6.17 11.33 29.50
CA LEU A 11 5.92 10.53 28.29
C LEU A 11 4.69 9.61 28.43
N ILE A 12 4.42 9.11 29.63
CA ILE A 12 3.29 8.18 29.89
C ILE A 12 1.95 8.93 29.87
N VAL A 13 1.92 10.18 30.32
CA VAL A 13 0.70 11.01 30.33
C VAL A 13 0.29 11.41 28.91
N THR A 14 1.24 11.66 28.00
CA THR A 14 0.94 11.99 26.60
C THR A 14 0.39 10.81 25.80
N ILE A 15 0.87 9.59 26.05
CA ILE A 15 0.38 8.40 25.32
C ILE A 15 -1.04 8.03 25.75
N SER A 16 -1.38 8.20 27.05
CA SER A 16 -2.75 7.92 27.53
C SER A 16 -3.80 8.90 27.00
N LEU A 17 -3.44 10.16 26.73
CA LEU A 17 -4.38 11.14 26.19
C LEU A 17 -4.74 10.86 24.72
N ILE A 18 -3.78 10.34 23.94
CA ILE A 18 -3.97 10.01 22.52
C ILE A 18 -4.83 8.74 22.36
N ALA A 19 -4.62 7.73 23.20
CA ALA A 19 -5.44 6.52 23.18
C ALA A 19 -6.92 6.80 23.52
N MET A 20 -7.20 7.79 24.36
CA MET A 20 -8.57 8.16 24.73
C MET A 20 -9.34 8.85 23.58
N ILE A 21 -8.64 9.55 22.68
CA ILE A 21 -9.25 10.20 21.50
C ILE A 21 -9.58 9.17 20.40
N ILE A 22 -8.72 8.18 20.20
CA ILE A 22 -8.92 7.15 19.15
C ILE A 22 -10.12 6.24 19.48
N ILE A 23 -10.34 5.92 20.76
CA ILE A 23 -11.49 5.08 21.17
C ILE A 23 -12.82 5.84 21.04
N SER A 24 -12.83 7.17 21.15
CA SER A 24 -14.04 7.97 20.97
C SER A 24 -14.49 8.14 19.52
N PHE A 25 -13.65 7.83 18.53
CA PHE A 25 -14.04 7.83 17.11
C PHE A 25 -14.48 6.45 16.57
N VAL A 26 -14.30 5.37 17.34
CA VAL A 26 -14.61 3.99 16.91
C VAL A 26 -15.96 3.49 17.45
N ASN A 27 -16.70 4.29 18.24
CA ASN A 27 -17.87 3.80 18.98
C ASN A 27 -19.20 4.53 18.73
N ASP A 28 -19.31 5.37 17.70
CA ASP A 28 -20.57 6.10 17.41
C ASP A 28 -21.38 5.57 16.20
N ASP A 29 -21.04 4.40 15.63
CA ASP A 29 -21.75 3.83 14.48
C ASP A 29 -22.49 2.50 14.75
N GLN A 30 -22.86 2.24 16.01
CA GLN A 30 -23.66 1.07 16.38
C GLN A 30 -24.85 1.46 17.26
N LYS A 31 -25.84 2.16 16.69
CA LYS A 31 -27.24 2.11 17.17
C LYS A 31 -28.22 2.24 16.01
N GLY A 32 -28.62 1.09 15.47
CA GLY A 32 -29.92 1.00 14.80
C GLY A 32 -31.04 1.15 15.84
N ASN A 33 -32.05 1.98 15.54
CA ASN A 33 -33.42 1.71 15.97
C ASN A 33 -34.42 2.42 15.06
N ALA A 34 -35.34 1.64 14.50
CA ALA A 34 -36.47 2.10 13.71
C ALA A 34 -37.52 2.78 14.61
N THR A 35 -38.25 3.79 14.09
CA THR A 35 -39.73 3.94 14.13
C THR A 35 -40.14 5.17 13.29
N GLN A 36 -41.31 5.05 12.66
CA GLN A 36 -41.87 5.68 11.45
C GLN A 36 -42.77 6.91 11.79
N PRO A 37 -43.57 7.44 10.84
CA PRO A 37 -43.37 8.62 9.98
C PRO A 37 -44.18 9.86 10.43
N ASP A 38 -43.90 11.04 9.86
CA ASP A 38 -44.93 12.07 9.65
C ASP A 38 -44.60 12.97 8.46
N GLU A 39 -45.61 13.17 7.62
CA GLU A 39 -45.62 13.94 6.38
C GLU A 39 -45.59 15.46 6.63
N ALA A 40 -44.83 16.21 5.82
CA ALA A 40 -45.34 17.35 5.02
C ALA A 40 -44.21 18.10 4.28
N PHE A 41 -44.26 18.01 2.94
CA PHE A 41 -43.96 19.03 1.93
C PHE A 41 -42.95 20.17 2.23
N SER A 42 -41.88 20.25 1.44
CA SER A 42 -41.86 21.11 0.25
C SER A 42 -40.53 21.01 -0.50
N LYS A 43 -40.63 20.86 -1.83
CA LYS A 43 -39.60 21.02 -2.87
C LYS A 43 -38.40 21.88 -2.47
N ASN A 44 -37.20 21.32 -2.69
CA ASN A 44 -36.08 22.02 -3.32
C ASN A 44 -35.25 21.01 -4.11
N GLU A 45 -34.57 21.54 -5.11
CA GLU A 45 -34.15 20.90 -6.35
C GLU A 45 -33.08 19.81 -6.18
N ALA A 46 -33.06 18.94 -7.19
CA ALA A 46 -32.18 17.80 -7.33
C ALA A 46 -30.70 18.20 -7.27
N ILE A 47 -29.98 17.57 -6.34
CA ILE A 47 -28.53 17.35 -6.41
C ILE A 47 -28.33 15.84 -6.27
N GLU A 48 -28.59 15.12 -7.36
CA GLU A 48 -27.95 13.83 -7.65
C GLU A 48 -26.54 14.16 -8.19
N LYS A 49 -25.44 13.53 -7.84
CA LYS A 49 -25.18 12.31 -7.07
C LYS A 49 -23.77 12.46 -6.51
N GLU A 50 -23.60 12.01 -5.27
CA GLU A 50 -22.34 11.44 -4.81
C GLU A 50 -21.82 10.46 -5.87
N GLU A 51 -20.68 10.78 -6.46
CA GLU A 51 -19.75 9.74 -6.85
C GLU A 51 -18.68 9.75 -5.76
N VAL A 52 -19.02 9.06 -4.67
CA VAL A 52 -18.06 8.32 -3.87
C VAL A 52 -17.13 7.68 -4.89
N VAL A 53 -15.90 8.18 -4.98
CA VAL A 53 -14.82 7.46 -5.67
C VAL A 53 -14.84 6.11 -5.01
N SER A 54 -15.43 5.16 -5.74
CA SER A 54 -15.45 3.76 -5.40
C SER A 54 -14.06 3.49 -4.91
N GLU A 55 -13.95 3.00 -3.67
CA GLU A 55 -12.95 2.01 -3.34
C GLU A 55 -13.11 0.95 -4.43
N GLN A 56 -12.48 1.17 -5.58
CA GLN A 56 -11.97 0.09 -6.37
C GLN A 56 -10.98 -0.53 -5.40
N THR A 57 -11.49 -1.47 -4.61
CA THR A 57 -10.79 -2.71 -4.35
C THR A 57 -10.20 -3.12 -5.70
N LEU A 58 -8.99 -2.62 -5.97
CA LEU A 58 -7.99 -3.37 -6.69
C LEU A 58 -8.14 -4.75 -6.09
N GLU A 59 -8.58 -5.71 -6.90
CA GLU A 59 -8.42 -7.11 -6.55
C GLU A 59 -6.91 -7.32 -6.44
N THR A 60 -6.37 -6.95 -5.28
CA THR A 60 -5.01 -7.25 -4.89
C THR A 60 -5.02 -8.75 -4.79
N SER A 61 -4.53 -9.42 -5.84
CA SER A 61 -4.07 -10.79 -5.73
C SER A 61 -3.28 -10.85 -4.43
N THR A 62 -3.74 -11.66 -3.47
CA THR A 62 -3.03 -11.85 -2.21
C THR A 62 -1.73 -12.53 -2.56
N ILE A 63 -0.68 -11.75 -2.82
CA ILE A 63 0.64 -12.28 -3.13
C ILE A 63 1.12 -12.96 -1.86
N GLU A 64 1.05 -14.28 -1.83
CA GLU A 64 1.64 -15.05 -0.77
C GLU A 64 3.17 -14.92 -0.92
N ILE A 65 3.82 -14.32 0.07
CA ILE A 65 5.28 -14.12 0.11
C ILE A 65 6.05 -15.48 0.11
N SER A 66 5.34 -16.61 0.12
CA SER A 66 5.85 -17.97 0.05
C SER A 66 6.24 -18.44 -1.36
N GLU A 67 5.89 -17.70 -2.43
CA GLU A 67 6.09 -18.16 -3.81
C GLU A 67 7.57 -18.27 -4.22
N TYR A 68 8.46 -17.48 -3.60
CA TYR A 68 9.88 -17.52 -3.91
C TYR A 68 10.72 -18.11 -2.77
N ALA A 69 11.56 -19.09 -3.11
CA ALA A 69 12.43 -19.75 -2.14
C ALA A 69 13.61 -18.88 -1.67
N SER A 70 14.01 -17.87 -2.46
CA SER A 70 15.12 -16.95 -2.15
C SER A 70 14.97 -15.60 -2.87
N MET A 71 15.71 -14.58 -2.40
CA MET A 71 15.76 -13.26 -3.06
C MET A 71 16.24 -13.37 -4.51
N SER A 72 17.21 -14.24 -4.78
CA SER A 72 17.70 -14.50 -6.14
C SER A 72 16.61 -15.12 -7.03
N ASP A 73 15.78 -16.02 -6.50
CA ASP A 73 14.66 -16.60 -7.25
C ASP A 73 13.59 -15.55 -7.53
N TRP A 74 13.24 -14.73 -6.54
CA TRP A 74 12.33 -13.59 -6.72
C TRP A 74 12.82 -12.65 -7.81
N VAL A 75 14.08 -12.20 -7.74
CA VAL A 75 14.68 -11.29 -8.74
C VAL A 75 14.63 -11.90 -10.13
N LYS A 76 15.07 -13.16 -10.27
CA LYS A 76 15.08 -13.86 -11.55
C LYS A 76 13.67 -13.98 -12.14
N ASN A 77 12.71 -14.47 -11.35
CA ASN A 77 11.35 -14.69 -11.82
C ASN A 77 10.65 -13.37 -12.16
N THR A 78 10.81 -12.34 -11.34
CA THR A 78 10.29 -10.99 -11.61
C THR A 78 10.81 -10.47 -12.95
N LYS A 79 12.13 -10.58 -13.19
CA LYS A 79 12.73 -10.18 -14.47
C LYS A 79 12.21 -11.01 -15.66
N GLU A 80 11.91 -12.29 -15.47
CA GLU A 80 11.31 -13.12 -16.53
C GLU A 80 9.88 -12.68 -16.84
N SER A 81 9.06 -12.41 -15.82
CA SER A 81 7.68 -11.90 -15.97
C SER A 81 7.60 -10.51 -16.60
N LEU A 82 8.66 -9.69 -16.52
CA LEU A 82 8.70 -8.37 -17.15
C LEU A 82 9.08 -8.40 -18.65
N LYS A 83 9.62 -9.51 -19.16
CA LYS A 83 10.04 -9.60 -20.58
C LYS A 83 8.88 -9.79 -21.53
N GLU A 84 7.85 -10.50 -21.09
CA GLU A 84 6.72 -10.88 -21.92
C GLU A 84 5.44 -10.75 -21.10
N ILE A 85 4.46 -10.08 -21.70
CA ILE A 85 3.14 -9.91 -21.10
C ILE A 85 2.31 -11.13 -21.48
N PRO A 86 1.75 -11.87 -20.51
CA PRO A 86 0.89 -13.01 -20.79
C PRO A 86 -0.23 -12.66 -21.78
N GLU A 87 -0.58 -13.60 -22.68
CA GLU A 87 -1.59 -13.37 -23.73
C GLU A 87 -2.99 -13.01 -23.17
N ASP A 88 -3.25 -13.36 -21.92
CA ASP A 88 -4.51 -13.16 -21.20
C ASP A 88 -4.54 -11.89 -20.34
N THR A 89 -3.49 -11.07 -20.35
CA THR A 89 -3.42 -9.78 -19.63
C THR A 89 -3.02 -8.62 -20.54
N THR A 90 -3.14 -7.40 -20.02
CA THR A 90 -2.73 -6.17 -20.72
C THR A 90 -1.67 -5.45 -19.90
N LYS A 91 -0.95 -4.49 -20.51
CA LYS A 91 0.04 -3.66 -19.80
C LYS A 91 -0.57 -2.96 -18.60
N GLU A 92 -1.77 -2.43 -18.78
CA GLU A 92 -2.53 -1.65 -17.80
C GLU A 92 -2.85 -2.46 -16.54
N ASN A 93 -2.92 -3.79 -16.64
CA ASN A 93 -3.14 -4.68 -15.51
C ASN A 93 -1.84 -5.35 -15.04
N HIS A 94 -0.95 -5.69 -15.97
CA HIS A 94 0.30 -6.39 -15.69
C HIS A 94 1.29 -5.51 -14.93
N TYR A 95 1.52 -4.27 -15.37
CA TYR A 95 2.52 -3.41 -14.73
C TYR A 95 2.16 -3.06 -13.29
N PRO A 96 0.92 -2.63 -12.95
CA PRO A 96 0.55 -2.39 -11.56
C PRO A 96 0.70 -3.62 -10.67
N HIS A 97 0.40 -4.82 -11.20
CA HIS A 97 0.62 -6.08 -10.49
C HIS A 97 2.11 -6.33 -10.23
N MET A 98 2.97 -6.15 -11.24
CA MET A 98 4.41 -6.30 -11.09
C MET A 98 5.00 -5.29 -10.10
N GLY A 99 4.55 -4.02 -10.13
CA GLY A 99 4.93 -2.99 -9.16
C GLY A 99 4.54 -3.37 -7.72
N SER A 100 3.30 -3.83 -7.54
CA SER A 100 2.80 -4.25 -6.22
C SER A 100 3.58 -5.45 -5.69
N SER A 101 3.86 -6.43 -6.54
CA SER A 101 4.67 -7.60 -6.19
C SER A 101 6.08 -7.19 -5.78
N ALA A 102 6.75 -6.37 -6.59
CA ALA A 102 8.08 -5.89 -6.31
C ALA A 102 8.16 -5.15 -4.96
N SER A 103 7.22 -4.25 -4.66
CA SER A 103 7.16 -3.55 -3.37
C SER A 103 6.94 -4.48 -2.17
N ILE A 104 6.08 -5.48 -2.30
CA ILE A 104 5.83 -6.47 -1.24
C ILE A 104 7.10 -7.27 -0.94
N TYR A 105 7.75 -7.82 -1.96
CA TYR A 105 8.95 -8.62 -1.78
C TYR A 105 10.15 -7.79 -1.33
N ALA A 106 10.30 -6.56 -1.83
CA ALA A 106 11.35 -5.65 -1.39
C ALA A 106 11.27 -5.39 0.11
N ARG A 107 10.08 -5.07 0.63
CA ARG A 107 9.85 -4.89 2.07
C ARG A 107 10.13 -6.15 2.88
N TYR A 108 9.71 -7.31 2.37
CA TYR A 108 10.00 -8.59 3.02
C TYR A 108 11.51 -8.85 3.16
N TYR A 109 12.31 -8.56 2.13
CA TYR A 109 13.76 -8.76 2.18
C TYR A 109 14.50 -7.64 2.91
N LEU A 110 13.94 -6.43 2.98
CA LEU A 110 14.46 -5.33 3.82
C LEU A 110 14.54 -5.75 5.28
N ASP A 111 13.49 -6.40 5.79
CA ASP A 111 13.43 -6.88 7.17
C ASP A 111 14.44 -8.02 7.48
N GLN A 112 15.03 -8.63 6.44
CA GLN A 112 15.92 -9.78 6.57
C GLN A 112 17.39 -9.49 6.28
N THR A 113 17.68 -8.35 5.65
CA THR A 113 19.05 -7.96 5.31
C THR A 113 19.65 -7.04 6.35
N SER A 114 20.98 -7.07 6.45
CA SER A 114 21.78 -6.08 7.20
C SER A 114 22.87 -5.45 6.34
N ASP A 115 22.94 -5.82 5.06
CA ASP A 115 23.84 -5.22 4.09
C ASP A 115 23.25 -3.88 3.64
N SER A 116 23.95 -2.78 3.95
CA SER A 116 23.47 -1.42 3.66
C SER A 116 23.31 -1.14 2.17
N ARG A 117 24.10 -1.77 1.31
CA ARG A 117 23.97 -1.63 -0.15
C ARG A 117 22.70 -2.31 -0.63
N ILE A 118 22.46 -3.54 -0.15
CA ILE A 118 21.23 -4.28 -0.47
C ILE A 118 20.01 -3.56 0.12
N THR A 119 20.12 -2.99 1.31
CA THR A 119 19.05 -2.19 1.93
C THR A 119 18.65 -1.03 1.02
N GLY A 120 19.62 -0.21 0.57
CA GLY A 120 19.32 0.91 -0.33
C GLY A 120 18.64 0.47 -1.64
N LEU A 121 19.13 -0.60 -2.27
CA LEU A 121 18.51 -1.14 -3.49
C LEU A 121 17.07 -1.61 -3.25
N LEU A 122 16.79 -2.27 -2.13
CA LEU A 122 15.45 -2.73 -1.82
C LEU A 122 14.50 -1.58 -1.43
N GLU A 123 15.00 -0.51 -0.80
CA GLU A 123 14.22 0.72 -0.57
C GLU A 123 13.82 1.36 -1.91
N GLU A 124 14.76 1.51 -2.84
CA GLU A 124 14.50 2.04 -4.19
C GLU A 124 13.50 1.17 -4.97
N ILE A 125 13.65 -0.16 -4.93
CA ILE A 125 12.69 -1.08 -5.57
C ILE A 125 11.31 -0.98 -4.95
N ASN A 126 11.22 -0.80 -3.63
CA ASN A 126 9.93 -0.59 -2.97
C ASN A 126 9.26 0.69 -3.47
N ASP A 127 10.01 1.79 -3.56
CA ASP A 127 9.46 3.09 -3.95
C ASP A 127 9.02 3.08 -5.42
N VAL A 128 9.87 2.57 -6.33
CA VAL A 128 9.52 2.41 -7.76
C VAL A 128 8.33 1.47 -7.92
N GLY A 129 8.27 0.36 -7.17
CA GLY A 129 7.14 -0.57 -7.20
C GLY A 129 5.82 0.09 -6.82
N LEU A 130 5.82 0.94 -5.77
CA LEU A 130 4.65 1.71 -5.37
C LEU A 130 4.24 2.76 -6.42
N GLU A 131 5.21 3.41 -7.06
CA GLU A 131 4.95 4.39 -8.12
C GLU A 131 4.32 3.74 -9.35
N ILE A 132 4.83 2.59 -9.79
CA ILE A 132 4.23 1.80 -10.90
C ILE A 132 2.77 1.47 -10.60
N THR A 133 2.47 1.02 -9.37
CA THR A 133 1.10 0.65 -8.98
C THR A 133 0.16 1.85 -8.95
N ALA A 134 0.65 3.04 -8.61
CA ALA A 134 -0.16 4.24 -8.48
C ALA A 134 -0.27 5.08 -9.77
N GLU A 135 0.64 4.91 -10.73
CA GLU A 135 0.69 5.72 -11.96
C GLU A 135 -0.35 5.23 -12.98
N PRO A 136 -1.32 6.05 -13.40
CA PRO A 136 -2.33 5.65 -14.39
C PRO A 136 -1.86 5.75 -15.86
N ASP A 137 -0.77 6.47 -16.16
CA ASP A 137 -0.26 6.63 -17.51
C ASP A 137 0.66 5.46 -17.92
N ILE A 138 0.28 4.75 -18.98
CA ILE A 138 0.98 3.54 -19.43
C ILE A 138 2.42 3.80 -19.90
N THR A 139 2.69 4.96 -20.52
CA THR A 139 4.02 5.29 -21.02
C THR A 139 4.97 5.61 -19.87
N LYS A 140 4.46 6.23 -18.80
CA LYS A 140 5.25 6.40 -17.58
C LYS A 140 5.46 5.08 -16.84
N GLN A 141 4.44 4.22 -16.77
CA GLN A 141 4.60 2.88 -16.21
C GLN A 141 5.71 2.11 -16.93
N GLU A 142 5.79 2.18 -18.27
CA GLU A 142 6.88 1.56 -19.04
C GLU A 142 8.26 2.08 -18.61
N GLY A 143 8.42 3.39 -18.44
CA GLY A 143 9.69 3.97 -17.97
C GLY A 143 10.07 3.51 -16.56
N LEU A 144 9.09 3.44 -15.65
CA LEU A 144 9.30 2.94 -14.29
C LEU A 144 9.59 1.42 -14.27
N ILE A 145 9.02 0.65 -15.19
CA ILE A 145 9.32 -0.78 -15.35
C ILE A 145 10.77 -0.98 -15.81
N ASP A 146 11.26 -0.16 -16.74
CA ASP A 146 12.67 -0.20 -17.15
C ASP A 146 13.60 0.11 -15.97
N GLU A 147 13.27 1.13 -15.16
CA GLU A 147 13.99 1.45 -13.93
C GLU A 147 13.97 0.29 -12.91
N LEU A 148 12.81 -0.34 -12.72
CA LEU A 148 12.69 -1.52 -11.87
C LEU A 148 13.60 -2.67 -12.34
N VAL A 149 13.67 -2.91 -13.66
CA VAL A 149 14.56 -3.94 -14.22
C VAL A 149 16.03 -3.64 -13.95
N GLU A 150 16.45 -2.38 -14.08
CA GLU A 150 17.82 -1.94 -13.77
C GLU A 150 18.17 -2.13 -12.29
N LEU A 151 17.24 -1.83 -11.39
CA LEU A 151 17.44 -2.04 -9.94
C LEU A 151 17.55 -3.54 -9.60
N LEU A 152 16.68 -4.37 -10.19
CA LEU A 152 16.72 -5.83 -10.02
C LEU A 152 18.04 -6.44 -10.56
N GLU A 153 18.65 -5.85 -11.59
CA GLU A 153 19.96 -6.24 -12.09
C GLU A 153 21.09 -5.99 -11.10
N GLN A 154 21.00 -4.94 -10.30
CA GLN A 154 22.02 -4.61 -9.30
C GLN A 154 21.95 -5.50 -8.06
N LEU A 155 20.80 -6.14 -7.81
CA LEU A 155 20.61 -7.15 -6.77
C LEU A 155 21.10 -8.56 -7.17
N SER A 156 21.31 -8.80 -8.47
CA SER A 156 21.67 -10.12 -9.03
C SER A 156 23.13 -10.50 -8.85
#